data_AF-A0A0J5JUW5-F1
#
_entry.id   AF-A0A0J5JUW5-F1
#
_cell.length_a   1.000
_cell.length_b   1.000
_cell.length_c   1.000
_cell.angle_alpha   90.00
_cell.angle_beta   90.00
_cell.angle_gamma   90.00
#
_symmetry.space_group_name_H-M   'P 1'
#
loop_
_entity.id
_entity.type
_entity.pdbx_description
1 polymer ?
#
loop_
_entity_poly.entity_id
_entity_poly.type
_entity_poly.pdbx_seq_one_letter_code
_entity_poly.pdbx_strand_id
1 'polypeptide(L)'
;MKRLLGLFLIAIVVVCMVLYFKSTPEGTIVQPKNEMEIELLESAEKTFRFFEDYTDPDTGLTMDRVDFEQDETAAEHTSPTNIAMYMLGMVSGVELGFISKNEAEQNLEKTLRTLNEMDTWNGLYFNWYFTKDGTQKTDWGQFISSVDNGWLTAGLIVTGQYFDGLKDLTDPLVEQMDYSTLYDPSVGHLHGGYDKEQESLTSHHYGMLYTEPRVTSYLAIGKGDVPEEHWWRLYRAFPPKFDWQSQIPSGPMKDYDGVNVFQGVYEYEGIKYVPSWGGSMFEALMPSLIMKENELGVNGLGLNNLHHVKGQIRYAKVNELEAWGFSPAGIRNNYGEFGAPVLGAEGYEDKATVTPHASFLALEHAPEEVYENLKKFKDLGAYGDDYGYFDTVNLQTREVAHTYLSLDQGMILASITNYLKDGVIRDYFHQDPIGKKPEHLLEVEDFGIKD
;
A
#
# COMPACT_ATOMS: atom_id res chain seq x y z
N MET A 1 17.69 15.21 -49.77
CA MET A 1 16.91 15.82 -48.68
C MET A 1 16.37 14.80 -47.67
N LYS A 2 15.66 13.73 -48.05
CA LYS A 2 15.09 12.75 -47.09
C LYS A 2 16.12 12.04 -46.17
N ARG A 3 17.32 11.70 -46.67
CA ARG A 3 18.38 11.10 -45.84
C ARG A 3 19.04 12.07 -44.85
N LEU A 4 19.07 13.37 -45.17
CA LEU A 4 19.62 14.38 -44.26
C LEU A 4 18.63 14.69 -43.13
N LEU A 5 17.32 14.69 -43.41
CA LEU A 5 16.27 14.86 -42.39
C LEU A 5 16.25 13.72 -41.37
N GLY A 6 16.44 12.47 -41.81
CA GLY A 6 16.47 11.31 -40.92
C GLY A 6 17.68 11.30 -39.97
N LEU A 7 18.85 11.73 -40.45
CA LEU A 7 20.05 11.87 -39.60
C LEU A 7 19.91 13.02 -38.60
N PHE A 8 19.21 14.10 -38.96
CA PHE A 8 18.93 15.22 -38.07
C PHE A 8 17.92 14.85 -36.97
N LEU A 9 16.89 14.06 -37.29
CA LEU A 9 15.93 13.56 -36.31
C LEU A 9 16.58 12.59 -35.30
N ILE A 10 17.43 11.68 -35.78
CA ILE A 10 18.17 10.74 -34.91
C ILE A 10 19.15 11.51 -34.02
N ALA A 11 19.84 12.53 -34.54
CA ALA A 11 20.73 13.35 -33.73
C ALA A 11 19.98 14.18 -32.67
N ILE A 12 18.77 14.67 -32.97
CA ILE A 12 17.91 15.37 -31.99
C ILE A 12 17.42 14.41 -30.92
N VAL A 13 16.97 13.20 -31.27
CA VAL A 13 16.55 12.18 -30.28
C VAL A 13 17.72 11.76 -29.39
N VAL A 14 18.92 11.56 -29.96
CA VAL A 14 20.11 11.22 -29.18
C VAL A 14 20.57 12.39 -28.30
N VAL A 15 20.48 13.64 -28.78
CA VAL A 15 20.81 14.82 -27.97
C VAL A 15 19.75 15.09 -26.89
N CYS A 16 18.47 14.84 -27.15
CA CYS A 16 17.41 14.91 -26.15
C CYS A 16 17.56 13.79 -25.11
N MET A 17 17.90 12.56 -25.49
CA MET A 17 18.30 11.51 -24.54
C MET A 17 19.49 11.96 -23.69
N VAL A 18 20.59 12.40 -24.32
CA VAL A 18 21.82 12.81 -23.61
C VAL A 18 21.61 14.06 -22.74
N LEU A 19 20.63 14.93 -23.05
CA LEU A 19 20.29 16.10 -22.23
C LEU A 19 19.24 15.79 -21.14
N TYR A 20 18.35 14.81 -21.34
CA TYR A 20 17.48 14.28 -20.26
C TYR A 20 18.31 13.55 -19.20
N PHE A 21 19.41 12.90 -19.61
CA PHE A 21 20.38 12.25 -18.72
C PHE A 21 21.39 13.21 -18.06
N LYS A 22 21.19 14.54 -18.12
CA LYS A 22 22.04 15.50 -17.38
C LYS A 22 21.45 15.84 -16.01
N SER A 23 21.47 14.85 -15.12
CA SER A 23 21.72 15.00 -13.66
C SER A 23 21.33 13.76 -12.84
N THR A 24 21.00 12.64 -13.48
CA THR A 24 20.83 11.37 -12.75
C THR A 24 22.19 10.89 -12.21
N PRO A 25 22.31 10.62 -10.90
CA PRO A 25 23.54 10.09 -10.32
C PRO A 25 23.92 8.76 -10.97
N GLU A 26 25.21 8.58 -11.27
CA GLU A 26 25.77 7.31 -11.75
C GLU A 26 25.53 6.21 -10.68
N GLY A 27 24.54 5.34 -10.88
CA GLY A 27 24.33 4.15 -10.05
C GLY A 27 22.92 3.56 -9.98
N THR A 28 21.86 4.32 -10.28
CA THR A 28 20.46 3.92 -10.03
C THR A 28 19.58 3.78 -11.29
N ILE A 29 20.14 3.81 -12.51
CA ILE A 29 19.32 3.69 -13.72
C ILE A 29 18.88 2.23 -13.92
N VAL A 30 17.60 1.95 -13.69
CA VAL A 30 16.98 0.67 -14.05
C VAL A 30 17.05 0.50 -15.56
N GLN A 31 17.59 -0.64 -16.01
CA GLN A 31 17.65 -1.00 -17.42
C GLN A 31 16.49 -1.96 -17.72
N PRO A 32 15.39 -1.50 -18.32
CA PRO A 32 14.23 -2.36 -18.58
C PRO A 32 14.61 -3.48 -19.57
N LYS A 33 14.18 -4.70 -19.26
CA LYS A 33 14.52 -5.92 -20.01
C LYS A 33 13.55 -6.21 -21.15
N ASN A 34 12.34 -5.68 -21.10
CA ASN A 34 11.25 -5.93 -22.05
C ASN A 34 10.29 -4.74 -22.11
N GLU A 35 9.30 -4.81 -23.01
CA GLU A 35 8.30 -3.75 -23.24
C GLU A 35 7.45 -3.47 -21.98
N MET A 36 7.09 -4.50 -21.23
CA MET A 36 6.35 -4.34 -19.97
C MET A 36 7.16 -3.50 -18.97
N GLU A 37 8.43 -3.80 -18.74
CA GLU A 37 9.28 -3.02 -17.83
C GLU A 37 9.47 -1.57 -18.30
N ILE A 38 9.46 -1.32 -19.62
CA ILE A 38 9.46 0.05 -20.17
C ILE A 38 8.15 0.77 -19.79
N GLU A 39 7.00 0.16 -20.05
CA GLU A 39 5.70 0.76 -19.71
C GLU A 39 5.52 0.96 -18.19
N LEU A 40 6.05 0.05 -17.36
CA LEU A 40 6.05 0.20 -15.91
C LEU A 40 6.91 1.39 -15.48
N LEU A 41 8.11 1.57 -16.05
CA LEU A 41 8.95 2.74 -15.75
C LEU A 41 8.30 4.05 -16.19
N GLU A 42 7.67 4.08 -17.37
CA GLU A 42 6.94 5.27 -17.84
C GLU A 42 5.75 5.59 -16.93
N SER A 43 5.01 4.57 -16.48
CA SER A 43 3.90 4.74 -15.53
C SER A 43 4.41 5.26 -14.19
N ALA A 44 5.51 4.70 -13.67
CA ALA A 44 6.12 5.12 -12.42
C ALA A 44 6.65 6.56 -12.49
N GLU A 45 7.26 6.97 -13.61
CA GLU A 45 7.74 8.35 -13.78
C GLU A 45 6.58 9.35 -13.71
N LYS A 46 5.45 9.05 -14.38
CA LYS A 46 4.25 9.90 -14.30
C LYS A 46 3.65 9.92 -12.91
N THR A 47 3.48 8.75 -12.29
CA THR A 47 2.98 8.62 -10.92
C THR A 47 3.87 9.38 -9.93
N PHE A 48 5.19 9.41 -10.11
CA PHE A 48 6.11 10.17 -9.25
C PHE A 48 5.87 11.69 -9.33
N ARG A 49 5.53 12.22 -10.51
CA ARG A 49 5.22 13.65 -10.71
C ARG A 49 4.03 14.11 -9.86
N PHE A 50 3.10 13.22 -9.50
CA PHE A 50 2.03 13.55 -8.56
C PHE A 50 2.60 14.07 -7.24
N PHE A 51 3.63 13.42 -6.70
CA PHE A 51 4.26 13.85 -5.45
C PHE A 51 5.12 15.11 -5.61
N GLU A 52 5.66 15.37 -6.81
CA GLU A 52 6.36 16.62 -7.10
C GLU A 52 5.41 17.82 -7.10
N ASP A 53 4.23 17.65 -7.72
CA ASP A 53 3.27 18.75 -7.92
C ASP A 53 2.32 18.94 -6.72
N TYR A 54 1.97 17.87 -6.01
CA TYR A 54 0.95 17.88 -4.94
C TYR A 54 1.52 17.60 -3.55
N THR A 55 2.74 18.07 -3.30
CA THR A 55 3.30 18.16 -1.95
C THR A 55 3.54 19.62 -1.60
N ASP A 56 3.07 20.07 -0.43
CA ASP A 56 3.32 21.46 -0.01
C ASP A 56 4.84 21.68 0.15
N PRO A 57 5.42 22.69 -0.53
CA PRO A 57 6.87 22.85 -0.60
C PRO A 57 7.50 23.36 0.71
N ASP A 58 6.70 23.91 1.62
CA ASP A 58 7.12 24.46 2.90
C ASP A 58 7.11 23.37 3.99
N THR A 59 6.01 22.59 4.06
CA THR A 59 5.84 21.55 5.09
C THR A 59 6.31 20.17 4.66
N GLY A 60 6.37 19.89 3.35
CA GLY A 60 6.62 18.55 2.83
C GLY A 60 5.44 17.58 3.02
N LEU A 61 4.23 18.07 3.26
CA LEU A 61 3.04 17.24 3.41
C LEU A 61 2.31 17.08 2.06
N THR A 62 2.17 15.83 1.61
CA THR A 62 1.44 15.48 0.37
C THR A 62 -0.06 15.67 0.54
N MET A 63 -0.74 16.17 -0.49
CA MET A 63 -2.20 16.28 -0.53
C MET A 63 -2.84 14.88 -0.52
N ASP A 64 -4.02 14.74 0.08
CA ASP A 64 -4.75 13.47 0.13
C ASP A 64 -5.18 12.99 -1.25
N ARG A 65 -5.79 13.91 -2.01
CA ARG A 65 -6.36 13.63 -3.33
C ARG A 65 -6.38 14.86 -4.22
N VAL A 66 -6.44 14.62 -5.52
CA VAL A 66 -6.67 15.66 -6.52
C VAL A 66 -7.72 15.19 -7.52
N ASP A 67 -8.79 15.99 -7.69
CA ASP A 67 -9.90 15.72 -8.60
C ASP A 67 -9.80 16.57 -9.88
N PHE A 68 -10.05 15.95 -11.04
CA PHE A 68 -9.99 16.57 -12.39
C PHE A 68 -11.33 16.47 -13.14
N GLU A 69 -12.44 16.22 -12.44
CA GLU A 69 -13.76 16.01 -13.06
C GLU A 69 -14.38 17.25 -13.72
N GLN A 70 -14.04 18.45 -13.23
CA GLN A 70 -14.46 19.72 -13.81
C GLN A 70 -13.27 20.69 -13.85
N ASP A 71 -12.88 21.15 -12.68
CA ASP A 71 -11.69 21.96 -12.42
C ASP A 71 -10.76 21.16 -11.50
N GLU A 72 -9.46 21.38 -11.65
CA GLU A 72 -8.46 20.82 -10.74
C GLU A 72 -8.74 21.27 -9.30
N THR A 73 -8.97 20.30 -8.42
CA THR A 73 -9.24 20.55 -7.00
C THR A 73 -8.38 19.62 -6.15
N ALA A 74 -7.38 20.20 -5.48
CA ALA A 74 -6.55 19.49 -4.52
C ALA A 74 -7.16 19.53 -3.11
N ALA A 75 -7.14 18.40 -2.42
CA ALA A 75 -7.48 18.31 -1.01
C ALA A 75 -6.31 18.78 -0.15
N GLU A 76 -6.40 20.01 0.39
CA GLU A 76 -5.35 20.64 1.23
C GLU A 76 -5.23 20.04 2.65
N HIS A 77 -5.31 18.72 2.75
CA HIS A 77 -5.12 17.95 3.97
C HIS A 77 -4.48 16.60 3.65
N THR A 78 -3.91 15.95 4.66
CA THR A 78 -3.19 14.69 4.54
C THR A 78 -3.49 13.77 5.71
N SER A 79 -3.08 12.51 5.58
CA SER A 79 -3.20 11.46 6.60
C SER A 79 -1.83 10.82 6.89
N PRO A 80 -1.64 10.16 8.04
CA PRO A 80 -0.39 9.45 8.33
C PRO A 80 -0.02 8.42 7.25
N THR A 81 -1.00 7.73 6.66
CA THR A 81 -0.75 6.78 5.55
C THR A 81 -0.30 7.50 4.28
N ASN A 82 -0.89 8.65 3.93
CA ASN A 82 -0.46 9.41 2.75
C ASN A 82 0.98 9.92 2.92
N ILE A 83 1.34 10.37 4.12
CA ILE A 83 2.72 10.75 4.45
C ILE A 83 3.66 9.56 4.30
N ALA A 84 3.26 8.36 4.74
CA ALA A 84 4.02 7.13 4.53
C ALA A 84 4.20 6.80 3.04
N MET A 85 3.13 6.93 2.25
CA MET A 85 3.16 6.69 0.81
C MET A 85 4.06 7.68 0.07
N TYR A 86 4.09 8.95 0.50
CA TYR A 86 5.07 9.92 0.02
C TYR A 86 6.51 9.52 0.36
N MET A 87 6.76 9.06 1.59
CA MET A 87 8.07 8.55 2.01
C MET A 87 8.55 7.37 1.13
N LEU A 88 7.69 6.38 0.92
CA LEU A 88 7.98 5.26 0.02
C LEU A 88 8.14 5.72 -1.44
N GLY A 89 7.34 6.70 -1.87
CA GLY A 89 7.43 7.32 -3.19
C GLY A 89 8.77 8.03 -3.43
N MET A 90 9.30 8.73 -2.43
CA MET A 90 10.62 9.38 -2.50
C MET A 90 11.75 8.35 -2.58
N VAL A 91 11.71 7.28 -1.79
CA VAL A 91 12.68 6.17 -1.91
C VAL A 91 12.59 5.52 -3.29
N SER A 92 11.38 5.26 -3.77
CA SER A 92 11.11 4.73 -5.11
C SER A 92 11.67 5.63 -6.21
N GLY A 93 11.46 6.94 -6.11
CA GLY A 93 11.98 7.93 -7.04
C GLY A 93 13.51 7.91 -7.13
N VAL A 94 14.21 7.73 -6.01
CA VAL A 94 15.68 7.60 -6.04
C VAL A 94 16.10 6.25 -6.62
N GLU A 95 15.45 5.15 -6.23
CA GLU A 95 15.76 3.79 -6.69
C GLU A 95 15.54 3.57 -8.19
N LEU A 96 14.56 4.27 -8.77
CA LEU A 96 14.21 4.28 -10.19
C LEU A 96 14.93 5.38 -10.99
N GLY A 97 15.54 6.35 -10.30
CA GLY A 97 16.34 7.42 -10.92
C GLY A 97 15.54 8.63 -11.41
N PHE A 98 14.38 8.92 -10.83
CA PHE A 98 13.56 10.09 -11.14
C PHE A 98 13.99 11.35 -10.38
N ILE A 99 14.53 11.18 -9.17
CA ILE A 99 15.03 12.26 -8.32
C ILE A 99 16.42 11.89 -7.76
N SER A 100 17.26 12.90 -7.50
CA SER A 100 18.56 12.64 -6.86
C SER A 100 18.40 12.30 -5.38
N LYS A 101 19.28 11.45 -4.84
CA LYS A 101 19.26 11.10 -3.40
C LYS A 101 19.28 12.33 -2.49
N ASN A 102 20.11 13.32 -2.81
CA ASN A 102 20.24 14.55 -2.01
C ASN A 102 18.96 15.41 -2.06
N GLU A 103 18.27 15.48 -3.20
CA GLU A 103 17.03 16.25 -3.31
C GLU A 103 15.88 15.57 -2.58
N ALA A 104 15.75 14.24 -2.71
CA ALA A 104 14.79 13.47 -1.93
C ALA A 104 15.04 13.59 -0.42
N GLU A 105 16.30 13.54 0.02
CA GLU A 105 16.69 13.73 1.42
C GLU A 105 16.27 15.11 1.95
N GLN A 106 16.47 16.18 1.18
CA GLN A 106 16.04 17.54 1.54
C GLN A 106 14.52 17.68 1.63
N ASN A 107 13.78 17.04 0.71
CA ASN A 107 12.33 17.05 0.72
C ASN A 107 11.78 16.31 1.95
N LEU A 108 12.32 15.12 2.23
CA LEU A 108 11.94 14.33 3.40
C LEU A 108 12.34 14.99 4.72
N GLU A 109 13.47 15.70 4.78
CA GLU A 109 13.85 16.47 5.97
C GLU A 109 12.77 17.50 6.35
N LYS A 110 12.15 18.18 5.37
CA LYS A 110 11.03 19.10 5.64
C LYS A 110 9.84 18.35 6.23
N THR A 111 9.41 17.25 5.61
CA THR A 111 8.31 16.41 6.09
C THR A 111 8.54 15.96 7.53
N LEU A 112 9.75 15.47 7.84
CA LEU A 112 10.12 14.98 9.17
C LEU A 112 10.15 16.09 10.23
N ARG A 113 10.61 17.29 9.86
CA ARG A 113 10.58 18.46 10.76
C ARG A 113 9.15 18.89 11.05
N THR A 114 8.27 18.89 10.05
CA THR A 114 6.84 19.15 10.25
C THR A 114 6.21 18.09 11.15
N LEU A 115 6.45 16.80 10.90
CA LEU A 115 5.95 15.70 11.73
C LEU A 115 6.34 15.84 13.21
N ASN A 116 7.54 16.36 13.49
CA ASN A 116 8.01 16.59 14.85
C ASN A 116 7.27 17.73 15.57
N GLU A 117 6.62 18.63 14.84
CA GLU A 117 5.87 19.77 15.39
C GLU A 117 4.35 19.51 15.46
N MET A 118 3.86 18.50 14.74
CA MET A 118 2.43 18.14 14.68
C MET A 118 1.91 17.58 16.01
N ASP A 119 0.67 17.91 16.35
CA ASP A 119 0.00 17.38 17.54
C ASP A 119 -0.18 15.86 17.46
N THR A 120 0.09 15.15 18.55
CA THR A 120 -0.06 13.70 18.66
C THR A 120 -0.77 13.28 19.96
N TRP A 121 -1.19 12.02 20.02
CA TRP A 121 -1.70 11.35 21.21
C TRP A 121 -0.83 10.13 21.48
N ASN A 122 -0.07 10.13 22.58
CA ASN A 122 0.92 9.09 22.90
C ASN A 122 1.91 8.82 21.74
N GLY A 123 2.35 9.89 21.08
CA GLY A 123 3.22 9.84 19.91
C GLY A 123 2.52 9.41 18.61
N LEU A 124 1.28 8.90 18.67
CA LEU A 124 0.49 8.53 17.51
C LEU A 124 -0.24 9.75 16.93
N TYR A 125 -0.29 9.83 15.61
CA TYR A 125 -0.84 10.92 14.84
C TYR A 125 -2.35 10.76 14.63
N PHE A 126 -3.04 11.89 14.55
CA PHE A 126 -4.44 11.96 14.16
C PHE A 126 -4.61 11.62 12.67
N ASN A 127 -5.82 11.25 12.27
CA ASN A 127 -6.11 10.86 10.89
C ASN A 127 -5.92 12.00 9.88
N TRP A 128 -6.10 13.26 10.29
CA TRP A 128 -6.17 14.37 9.35
C TRP A 128 -5.44 15.63 9.85
N TYR A 129 -4.60 16.18 8.99
CA TYR A 129 -3.90 17.45 9.20
C TYR A 129 -3.96 18.32 7.95
N PHE A 130 -3.99 19.64 8.11
CA PHE A 130 -3.85 20.55 6.97
C PHE A 130 -2.43 20.51 6.43
N THR A 131 -2.28 20.37 5.12
CA THR A 131 -0.95 20.29 4.49
C THR A 131 -0.18 21.59 4.61
N LYS A 132 -0.88 22.73 4.71
CA LYS A 132 -0.24 24.04 4.65
C LYS A 132 0.58 24.41 5.89
N ASP A 133 0.23 23.86 7.05
CA ASP A 133 0.85 24.22 8.34
C ASP A 133 0.98 23.05 9.32
N GLY A 134 0.52 21.84 8.96
CA GLY A 134 0.56 20.68 9.83
C GLY A 134 -0.42 20.75 11.02
N THR A 135 -1.33 21.73 11.05
CA THR A 135 -2.31 21.82 12.13
C THR A 135 -3.35 20.71 12.00
N GLN A 136 -3.81 20.20 13.14
CA GLN A 136 -4.81 19.15 13.16
C GLN A 136 -6.12 19.62 12.51
N LYS A 137 -6.65 18.81 11.59
CA LYS A 137 -7.99 19.03 11.04
C LYS A 137 -9.04 18.41 11.97
N THR A 138 -9.88 19.26 12.58
CA THR A 138 -10.86 18.81 13.59
C THR A 138 -12.29 18.67 13.06
N ASP A 139 -12.62 19.24 11.90
CA ASP A 139 -14.01 19.29 11.40
C ASP A 139 -14.62 17.91 11.09
N TRP A 140 -13.78 16.88 10.97
CA TRP A 140 -14.17 15.49 10.64
C TRP A 140 -13.98 14.53 11.82
N GLY A 141 -13.86 15.08 13.02
CA GLY A 141 -13.54 14.33 14.22
C GLY A 141 -12.05 14.16 14.44
N GLN A 142 -11.69 13.86 15.67
CA GLN A 142 -10.30 13.71 16.11
C GLN A 142 -10.02 12.23 16.42
N PHE A 143 -9.76 11.46 15.36
CA PHE A 143 -9.50 10.03 15.45
C PHE A 143 -8.01 9.71 15.32
N ILE A 144 -7.54 8.71 16.06
CA ILE A 144 -6.20 8.13 15.96
C ILE A 144 -6.37 6.69 15.50
N SER A 145 -6.11 6.45 14.21
CA SER A 145 -6.18 5.13 13.60
C SER A 145 -4.94 4.27 13.91
N SER A 146 -5.15 3.02 14.34
CA SER A 146 -4.07 2.04 14.49
C SER A 146 -3.38 1.74 13.16
N VAL A 147 -4.14 1.71 12.06
CA VAL A 147 -3.64 1.35 10.73
C VAL A 147 -2.79 2.47 10.16
N ASP A 148 -3.30 3.71 10.19
CA ASP A 148 -2.62 4.83 9.56
C ASP A 148 -1.28 5.11 10.23
N ASN A 149 -1.26 5.02 11.56
CA ASN A 149 -0.03 5.12 12.33
C ASN A 149 0.93 3.96 12.04
N GLY A 150 0.42 2.74 11.85
CA GLY A 150 1.25 1.61 11.44
C GLY A 150 1.99 1.88 10.14
N TRP A 151 1.29 2.40 9.14
CA TRP A 151 1.89 2.77 7.86
C TRP A 151 2.89 3.93 7.99
N LEU A 152 2.59 4.96 8.78
CA LEU A 152 3.54 6.03 9.06
C LEU A 152 4.84 5.49 9.69
N THR A 153 4.74 4.62 10.69
CA THR A 153 5.92 3.97 11.30
C THR A 153 6.72 3.18 10.28
N ALA A 154 6.06 2.42 9.41
CA ALA A 154 6.75 1.69 8.35
C ALA A 154 7.46 2.62 7.35
N GLY A 155 6.81 3.71 6.95
CA GLY A 155 7.39 4.75 6.09
C GLY A 155 8.63 5.39 6.73
N LEU A 156 8.54 5.76 8.02
CA LEU A 156 9.66 6.30 8.80
C LEU A 156 10.84 5.34 8.87
N ILE A 157 10.59 4.04 9.12
CA ILE A 157 11.62 3.00 9.16
C ILE A 157 12.31 2.89 7.79
N VAL A 158 11.55 2.76 6.70
CA VAL A 158 12.11 2.64 5.35
C VAL A 158 12.93 3.89 4.99
N THR A 159 12.41 5.09 5.27
CA THR A 159 13.11 6.35 5.06
C THR A 159 14.42 6.42 5.85
N GLY A 160 14.38 6.11 7.15
CA GLY A 160 15.57 6.10 8.00
C GLY A 160 16.62 5.12 7.49
N GLN A 161 16.21 3.90 7.14
CA GLN A 161 17.14 2.88 6.63
C GLN A 161 17.74 3.23 5.27
N TYR A 162 17.00 3.93 4.40
CA TYR A 162 17.52 4.36 3.09
C TYR A 162 18.42 5.61 3.16
N PHE A 163 17.98 6.60 3.93
CA PHE A 163 18.63 7.89 4.10
C PHE A 163 19.26 7.97 5.49
N ASP A 164 20.46 7.40 5.63
CA ASP A 164 21.19 7.40 6.92
C ASP A 164 21.30 8.80 7.58
N GLY A 165 21.34 9.87 6.79
CA GLY A 165 21.36 11.26 7.27
C GLY A 165 20.07 11.74 7.96
N LEU A 166 18.96 11.03 7.77
CA LEU A 166 17.66 11.33 8.35
C LEU A 166 17.33 10.52 9.61
N LYS A 167 18.19 9.55 9.99
CA LYS A 167 17.95 8.68 11.17
C LYS A 167 17.74 9.46 12.47
N ASP A 168 18.49 10.56 12.65
CA ASP A 168 18.34 11.44 13.82
C ASP A 168 16.96 12.12 13.91
N LEU A 169 16.19 12.14 12.81
CA LEU A 169 14.81 12.64 12.76
C LEU A 169 13.80 11.48 12.76
N THR A 170 14.05 10.37 12.07
CA THR A 170 13.09 9.25 11.98
C THR A 170 13.03 8.43 13.27
N ASP A 171 14.18 8.11 13.86
CA ASP A 171 14.25 7.16 14.99
C ASP A 171 13.48 7.68 16.21
N PRO A 172 13.61 8.96 16.63
CA PRO A 172 12.80 9.48 17.74
C PRO A 172 11.29 9.45 17.46
N LEU A 173 10.86 9.67 16.21
CA LEU A 173 9.46 9.60 15.82
C LEU A 173 8.92 8.16 15.90
N VAL A 174 9.70 7.18 15.47
CA VAL A 174 9.35 5.75 15.60
C VAL A 174 9.33 5.33 17.07
N GLU A 175 10.29 5.78 17.88
CA GLU A 175 10.40 5.44 19.30
C GLU A 175 9.20 5.96 20.10
N GLN A 176 8.73 7.19 19.86
CA GLN A 176 7.65 7.80 20.63
C GLN A 176 6.25 7.23 20.34
N MET A 177 6.04 6.63 19.16
CA MET A 177 4.75 6.04 18.77
C MET A 177 4.47 4.79 19.62
N ASP A 178 3.53 4.88 20.57
CA ASP A 178 3.27 3.82 21.56
C ASP A 178 1.97 3.04 21.24
N TYR A 179 2.12 1.88 20.59
CA TYR A 179 0.98 1.03 20.21
C TYR A 179 0.40 0.24 21.40
N SER A 180 1.10 0.17 22.53
CA SER A 180 0.59 -0.53 23.73
C SER A 180 -0.70 0.11 24.26
N THR A 181 -0.90 1.40 23.99
CA THR A 181 -2.10 2.15 24.36
C THR A 181 -3.35 1.79 23.54
N LEU A 182 -3.16 1.15 22.39
CA LEU A 182 -4.24 0.66 21.51
C LEU A 182 -4.44 -0.86 21.63
N TYR A 183 -3.62 -1.55 22.41
CA TYR A 183 -3.67 -3.00 22.59
C TYR A 183 -4.64 -3.41 23.70
N ASP A 184 -5.56 -4.31 23.38
CA ASP A 184 -6.44 -4.94 24.36
C ASP A 184 -5.91 -6.33 24.73
N PRO A 185 -5.26 -6.50 25.90
CA PRO A 185 -4.73 -7.79 26.31
C PRO A 185 -5.82 -8.83 26.63
N SER A 186 -7.08 -8.43 26.81
CA SER A 186 -8.16 -9.36 27.13
C SER A 186 -8.58 -10.21 25.93
N VAL A 187 -8.48 -9.65 24.72
CA VAL A 187 -8.71 -10.35 23.45
C VAL A 187 -7.37 -10.65 22.74
N GLY A 188 -6.35 -9.83 22.98
CA GLY A 188 -5.03 -9.88 22.38
C GLY A 188 -4.98 -9.30 20.97
N HIS A 189 -5.78 -8.26 20.71
CA HIS A 189 -5.87 -7.54 19.44
C HIS A 189 -5.66 -6.04 19.66
N LEU A 190 -5.32 -5.32 18.59
CA LEU A 190 -5.36 -3.86 18.59
C LEU A 190 -6.81 -3.40 18.37
N HIS A 191 -7.21 -2.35 19.08
CA HIS A 191 -8.41 -1.59 18.75
C HIS A 191 -8.29 -0.98 17.35
N GLY A 192 -9.43 -0.63 16.75
CA GLY A 192 -9.47 0.20 15.55
C GLY A 192 -8.70 1.51 15.71
N GLY A 193 -8.84 2.12 16.88
CA GLY A 193 -8.13 3.33 17.25
C GLY A 193 -8.67 3.98 18.52
N TYR A 194 -8.36 5.27 18.69
CA TYR A 194 -8.85 6.10 19.78
C TYR A 194 -9.63 7.29 19.24
N ASP A 195 -10.83 7.52 19.78
CA ASP A 195 -11.64 8.71 19.51
C ASP A 195 -11.39 9.73 20.62
N LYS A 196 -10.79 10.87 20.25
CA LYS A 196 -10.42 11.92 21.21
C LYS A 196 -11.62 12.70 21.74
N GLU A 197 -12.69 12.83 20.97
CA GLU A 197 -13.91 13.52 21.42
C GLU A 197 -14.68 12.68 22.44
N GLN A 198 -14.75 11.36 22.20
CA GLN A 198 -15.39 10.41 23.11
C GLN A 198 -14.49 10.01 24.29
N GLU A 199 -13.20 10.35 24.20
CA GLU A 199 -12.15 9.92 25.13
C GLU A 199 -12.13 8.39 25.36
N SER A 200 -12.31 7.64 24.28
CA SER A 200 -12.45 6.18 24.34
C SER A 200 -11.82 5.47 23.16
N LEU A 201 -11.32 4.26 23.41
CA LEU A 201 -10.95 3.31 22.37
C LEU A 201 -12.20 2.83 21.61
N THR A 202 -12.04 2.49 20.34
CA THR A 202 -13.13 1.92 19.54
C THR A 202 -13.66 0.63 20.14
N SER A 203 -14.95 0.36 20.02
CA SER A 203 -15.53 -0.91 20.49
C SER A 203 -15.11 -2.13 19.66
N HIS A 204 -14.66 -1.91 18.43
CA HIS A 204 -14.17 -2.95 17.53
C HIS A 204 -12.64 -3.06 17.58
N HIS A 205 -12.14 -4.21 17.13
CA HIS A 205 -10.73 -4.57 17.04
C HIS A 205 -10.36 -5.02 15.64
N TYR A 206 -9.09 -4.84 15.27
CA TYR A 206 -8.52 -5.47 14.09
C TYR A 206 -8.13 -6.92 14.41
N GLY A 207 -9.12 -7.82 14.26
CA GLY A 207 -8.98 -9.22 14.62
C GLY A 207 -8.63 -10.16 13.46
N MET A 208 -8.71 -9.72 12.20
CA MET A 208 -8.40 -10.54 11.04
C MET A 208 -6.93 -10.41 10.67
N LEU A 209 -6.26 -11.54 10.41
CA LEU A 209 -4.86 -11.53 10.01
C LEU A 209 -4.70 -11.02 8.58
N TYR A 210 -5.51 -11.50 7.64
CA TYR A 210 -5.28 -11.26 6.22
C TYR A 210 -5.93 -9.95 5.71
N THR A 211 -5.66 -8.85 6.42
CA THR A 211 -6.04 -7.48 6.05
C THR A 211 -4.85 -6.53 6.24
N GLU A 212 -4.96 -5.28 5.78
CA GLU A 212 -3.91 -4.26 5.84
C GLU A 212 -3.40 -3.89 7.26
N PRO A 213 -4.20 -3.96 8.35
CA PRO A 213 -3.74 -3.64 9.71
C PRO A 213 -2.67 -4.60 10.24
N ARG A 214 -2.41 -5.70 9.54
CA ARG A 214 -1.37 -6.65 9.94
C ARG A 214 0.03 -6.05 9.93
N VAL A 215 0.27 -5.00 9.12
CA VAL A 215 1.50 -4.21 9.20
C VAL A 215 1.69 -3.63 10.59
N THR A 216 0.64 -2.98 11.13
CA THR A 216 0.66 -2.43 12.50
C THR A 216 0.91 -3.54 13.52
N SER A 217 0.26 -4.69 13.36
CA SER A 217 0.43 -5.84 14.24
C SER A 217 1.88 -6.34 14.24
N TYR A 218 2.47 -6.49 13.05
CA TYR A 218 3.83 -6.96 12.84
C TYR A 218 4.87 -6.01 13.44
N LEU A 219 4.78 -4.71 13.13
CA LEU A 219 5.73 -3.73 13.64
C LEU A 219 5.58 -3.47 15.14
N ALA A 220 4.37 -3.53 15.70
CA ALA A 220 4.17 -3.37 17.14
C ALA A 220 4.85 -4.50 17.94
N ILE A 221 4.82 -5.73 17.40
CA ILE A 221 5.59 -6.86 17.94
C ILE A 221 7.10 -6.58 17.81
N GLY A 222 7.54 -6.09 16.66
CA GLY A 222 8.94 -5.73 16.40
C GLY A 222 9.50 -4.63 17.32
N LYS A 223 8.68 -3.63 17.63
CA LYS A 223 8.96 -2.60 18.64
C LYS A 223 8.98 -3.18 20.05
N GLY A 224 8.18 -4.22 20.31
CA GLY A 224 7.98 -4.79 21.63
C GLY A 224 6.85 -4.13 22.43
N ASP A 225 6.01 -3.34 21.75
CA ASP A 225 4.84 -2.68 22.35
C ASP A 225 3.73 -3.68 22.66
N VAL A 226 3.64 -4.75 21.87
CA VAL A 226 2.66 -5.84 22.03
C VAL A 226 3.37 -7.21 22.01
N PRO A 227 2.84 -8.23 22.71
CA PRO A 227 3.46 -9.56 22.76
C PRO A 227 3.31 -10.31 21.43
N GLU A 228 4.24 -11.23 21.14
CA GLU A 228 4.18 -12.09 19.93
C GLU A 228 2.89 -12.90 19.82
N GLU A 229 2.28 -13.30 20.96
CA GLU A 229 0.97 -13.96 20.99
C GLU A 229 -0.12 -13.20 20.22
N HIS A 230 0.01 -11.88 20.09
CA HIS A 230 -0.89 -11.05 19.29
C HIS A 230 -1.05 -11.61 17.87
N TRP A 231 0.04 -12.00 17.22
CA TRP A 231 0.03 -12.54 15.85
C TRP A 231 -0.82 -13.82 15.74
N TRP A 232 -0.70 -14.71 16.72
CA TRP A 232 -1.43 -15.98 16.76
C TRP A 232 -2.90 -15.83 17.16
N ARG A 233 -3.26 -14.73 17.83
CA ARG A 233 -4.65 -14.43 18.21
C ARG A 233 -5.46 -13.85 17.06
N LEU A 234 -4.83 -13.32 16.01
CA LEU A 234 -5.53 -12.86 14.81
C LEU A 234 -6.18 -14.06 14.08
N TYR A 235 -7.42 -13.89 13.62
CA TYR A 235 -8.16 -14.90 12.89
C TYR A 235 -7.62 -15.04 11.47
N ARG A 236 -7.30 -16.28 11.06
CA ARG A 236 -7.08 -16.61 9.64
C ARG A 236 -8.45 -16.65 8.97
N ALA A 237 -9.39 -17.41 9.54
CA ALA A 237 -10.81 -17.27 9.28
C ALA A 237 -11.56 -17.27 10.61
N PHE A 238 -12.77 -16.72 10.64
CA PHE A 238 -13.58 -16.74 11.85
C PHE A 238 -14.02 -18.18 12.18
N PRO A 239 -14.21 -18.53 13.47
CA PRO A 239 -14.67 -19.87 13.84
C PRO A 239 -15.98 -20.26 13.13
N PRO A 240 -16.22 -21.54 12.82
CA PRO A 240 -17.42 -21.98 12.08
C PRO A 240 -18.76 -21.61 12.71
N LYS A 241 -18.78 -21.28 14.01
CA LYS A 241 -19.95 -20.80 14.75
C LYS A 241 -20.36 -19.36 14.39
N PHE A 242 -19.50 -18.61 13.70
CA PHE A 242 -19.82 -17.27 13.22
C PHE A 242 -20.45 -17.44 11.84
N ASP A 243 -21.78 -17.48 11.78
CA ASP A 243 -22.56 -17.83 10.59
C ASP A 243 -22.86 -16.63 9.67
N TRP A 244 -22.39 -15.44 10.03
CA TRP A 244 -22.47 -14.23 9.20
C TRP A 244 -21.44 -14.20 8.07
N GLN A 245 -20.34 -14.94 8.21
CA GLN A 245 -19.25 -14.93 7.23
C GLN A 245 -19.67 -15.62 5.92
N SER A 246 -19.12 -15.20 4.79
CA SER A 246 -19.54 -15.57 3.43
C SER A 246 -19.55 -17.08 3.13
N GLN A 247 -18.72 -17.85 3.84
CA GLN A 247 -18.74 -19.30 3.80
C GLN A 247 -18.28 -19.91 5.12
N ILE A 248 -18.75 -21.11 5.44
CA ILE A 248 -18.32 -21.81 6.66
C ILE A 248 -16.89 -22.36 6.43
N PRO A 249 -15.87 -21.90 7.18
CA PRO A 249 -14.51 -22.40 7.01
C PRO A 249 -14.38 -23.85 7.49
N SER A 250 -13.40 -24.54 6.91
CA SER A 250 -12.95 -25.84 7.39
C SER A 250 -11.46 -25.78 7.71
N GLY A 251 -11.00 -26.58 8.68
CA GLY A 251 -9.59 -26.56 9.07
C GLY A 251 -9.33 -27.22 10.42
N PRO A 252 -8.07 -27.59 10.70
CA PRO A 252 -7.68 -28.09 12.01
C PRO A 252 -7.43 -26.94 13.01
N MET A 253 -7.41 -27.29 14.30
CA MET A 253 -6.72 -26.47 15.30
C MET A 253 -5.23 -26.82 15.27
N LYS A 254 -4.37 -25.81 15.32
CA LYS A 254 -2.92 -25.97 15.42
C LYS A 254 -2.37 -25.15 16.58
N ASP A 255 -1.43 -25.71 17.31
CA ASP A 255 -0.73 -25.01 18.37
C ASP A 255 0.46 -24.24 17.78
N TYR A 256 0.50 -22.94 18.06
CA TYR A 256 1.61 -22.04 17.75
C TYR A 256 2.00 -21.34 19.04
N ASP A 257 3.18 -21.67 19.56
CA ASP A 257 3.72 -21.06 20.78
C ASP A 257 2.75 -21.09 21.98
N GLY A 258 1.99 -22.18 22.12
CA GLY A 258 0.97 -22.35 23.16
C GLY A 258 -0.37 -21.66 22.90
N VAL A 259 -0.54 -21.00 21.76
CA VAL A 259 -1.81 -20.46 21.28
C VAL A 259 -2.46 -21.45 20.31
N ASN A 260 -3.70 -21.85 20.60
CA ASN A 260 -4.48 -22.70 19.71
C ASN A 260 -5.12 -21.87 18.60
N VAL A 261 -4.56 -21.95 17.39
CA VAL A 261 -5.00 -21.23 16.21
C VAL A 261 -5.92 -22.11 15.37
N PHE A 262 -7.08 -21.58 15.01
CA PHE A 262 -7.94 -22.21 14.01
C PHE A 262 -7.41 -21.90 12.61
N GLN A 263 -6.82 -22.89 11.94
CA GLN A 263 -6.33 -22.76 10.56
C GLN A 263 -7.51 -22.92 9.58
N GLY A 264 -8.48 -22.02 9.66
CA GLY A 264 -9.66 -22.02 8.81
C GLY A 264 -9.32 -21.63 7.37
N VAL A 265 -9.84 -22.42 6.43
CA VAL A 265 -9.60 -22.29 4.99
C VAL A 265 -10.93 -22.09 4.27
N TYR A 266 -10.90 -21.17 3.31
CA TYR A 266 -11.93 -20.92 2.33
C TYR A 266 -11.60 -21.58 0.99
N GLU A 267 -12.60 -21.79 0.13
CA GLU A 267 -12.38 -22.36 -1.21
C GLU A 267 -13.32 -21.72 -2.23
N TYR A 268 -12.75 -21.21 -3.32
CA TYR A 268 -13.50 -20.62 -4.43
C TYR A 268 -12.93 -21.13 -5.74
N GLU A 269 -13.78 -21.76 -6.57
CA GLU A 269 -13.40 -22.22 -7.91
C GLU A 269 -12.13 -23.13 -7.92
N GLY A 270 -11.97 -23.94 -6.87
CA GLY A 270 -10.84 -24.84 -6.66
C GLY A 270 -9.58 -24.18 -6.07
N ILE A 271 -9.63 -22.90 -5.72
CA ILE A 271 -8.55 -22.17 -5.05
C ILE A 271 -8.83 -22.15 -3.56
N LYS A 272 -7.95 -22.74 -2.75
CA LYS A 272 -8.00 -22.65 -1.29
C LYS A 272 -7.29 -21.40 -0.79
N TYR A 273 -7.84 -20.67 0.16
CA TYR A 273 -7.24 -19.43 0.65
C TYR A 273 -7.73 -19.09 2.06
N VAL A 274 -7.07 -18.12 2.67
CA VAL A 274 -7.47 -17.44 3.90
C VAL A 274 -8.10 -16.10 3.49
N PRO A 275 -9.36 -15.79 3.91
CA PRO A 275 -10.09 -14.63 3.40
C PRO A 275 -9.57 -13.31 4.00
N SER A 276 -9.69 -12.21 3.23
CA SER A 276 -9.61 -10.85 3.79
C SER A 276 -10.98 -10.44 4.33
N TRP A 277 -11.19 -9.20 4.76
CA TRP A 277 -12.50 -8.77 5.26
C TRP A 277 -13.47 -8.52 4.11
N GLY A 278 -13.12 -7.62 3.20
CA GLY A 278 -13.93 -7.22 2.05
C GLY A 278 -13.64 -7.98 0.75
N GLY A 279 -12.56 -8.75 0.69
CA GLY A 279 -12.11 -9.42 -0.54
C GLY A 279 -11.33 -8.50 -1.48
N SER A 280 -10.79 -7.38 -0.99
CA SER A 280 -10.05 -6.40 -1.78
C SER A 280 -8.55 -6.71 -1.93
N MET A 281 -7.92 -6.19 -3.01
CA MET A 281 -6.45 -6.24 -3.17
C MET A 281 -5.70 -5.41 -2.14
N PHE A 282 -6.22 -4.24 -1.74
CA PHE A 282 -5.59 -3.37 -0.75
C PHE A 282 -5.38 -4.10 0.58
N GLU A 283 -6.46 -4.67 1.15
CA GLU A 283 -6.39 -5.44 2.40
C GLU A 283 -5.39 -6.61 2.29
N ALA A 284 -5.38 -7.25 1.13
CA ALA A 284 -4.63 -8.47 0.92
C ALA A 284 -3.16 -8.26 0.60
N LEU A 285 -2.79 -7.18 -0.11
CA LEU A 285 -1.45 -7.06 -0.72
C LEU A 285 -0.74 -5.75 -0.40
N MET A 286 -1.40 -4.72 0.12
CA MET A 286 -0.67 -3.53 0.55
C MET A 286 0.46 -3.88 1.55
N PRO A 287 0.25 -4.77 2.55
CA PRO A 287 1.34 -5.18 3.46
C PRO A 287 2.58 -5.77 2.79
N SER A 288 2.45 -6.43 1.64
CA SER A 288 3.59 -7.03 0.91
C SER A 288 4.49 -5.99 0.24
N LEU A 289 4.12 -4.71 0.27
CA LEU A 289 5.00 -3.60 -0.12
C LEU A 289 6.22 -3.48 0.80
N ILE A 290 6.07 -3.83 2.08
CA ILE A 290 7.11 -3.69 3.11
C ILE A 290 7.43 -5.00 3.85
N MET A 291 6.48 -5.92 3.97
CA MET A 291 6.66 -7.20 4.65
C MET A 291 7.15 -8.28 3.68
N LYS A 292 8.14 -9.07 4.09
CA LYS A 292 8.69 -10.22 3.35
C LYS A 292 7.77 -11.45 3.32
N GLU A 293 6.51 -11.25 2.97
CA GLU A 293 5.49 -12.29 2.94
C GLU A 293 5.79 -13.35 1.87
N ASN A 294 6.34 -12.95 0.74
CA ASN A 294 6.64 -13.84 -0.39
C ASN A 294 7.93 -14.64 -0.15
N GLU A 295 8.91 -14.02 0.50
CA GLU A 295 10.24 -14.58 0.74
C GLU A 295 10.26 -15.49 1.97
N LEU A 296 9.55 -15.10 3.05
CA LEU A 296 9.54 -15.82 4.32
C LEU A 296 8.22 -16.59 4.54
N GLY A 297 7.09 -15.97 4.22
CA GLY A 297 5.74 -16.52 4.39
C GLY A 297 5.29 -17.51 3.31
N VAL A 298 6.22 -18.31 2.77
CA VAL A 298 6.03 -19.14 1.56
C VAL A 298 4.82 -20.09 1.66
N ASN A 299 4.45 -20.53 2.86
CA ASN A 299 3.33 -21.47 3.09
C ASN A 299 2.09 -20.79 3.71
N GLY A 300 2.23 -19.53 4.12
CA GLY A 300 1.18 -18.73 4.74
C GLY A 300 0.82 -17.57 3.82
N LEU A 301 1.17 -16.36 4.25
CA LEU A 301 0.83 -15.10 3.57
C LEU A 301 1.28 -15.06 2.10
N GLY A 302 2.51 -15.45 1.75
CA GLY A 302 3.00 -15.40 0.37
C GLY A 302 2.25 -16.33 -0.58
N LEU A 303 1.88 -17.54 -0.15
CA LEU A 303 1.02 -18.43 -0.93
C LEU A 303 -0.41 -17.89 -1.03
N ASN A 304 -0.91 -17.30 0.06
CA ASN A 304 -2.24 -16.71 0.09
C ASN A 304 -2.36 -15.49 -0.83
N ASN A 305 -1.33 -14.65 -0.88
CA ASN A 305 -1.20 -13.51 -1.80
C ASN A 305 -1.37 -13.98 -3.25
N LEU A 306 -0.63 -15.02 -3.65
CA LEU A 306 -0.78 -15.64 -4.97
C LEU A 306 -2.20 -16.18 -5.22
N HIS A 307 -2.78 -16.87 -4.24
CA HIS A 307 -4.13 -17.44 -4.35
C HIS A 307 -5.20 -16.35 -4.43
N HIS A 308 -5.02 -15.25 -3.73
CA HIS A 308 -5.96 -14.14 -3.70
C HIS A 308 -5.92 -13.34 -5.02
N VAL A 309 -4.74 -13.12 -5.61
CA VAL A 309 -4.58 -12.59 -6.99
C VAL A 309 -5.28 -13.49 -8.01
N LYS A 310 -5.01 -14.80 -7.96
CA LYS A 310 -5.70 -15.79 -8.82
C LYS A 310 -7.21 -15.76 -8.63
N GLY A 311 -7.66 -15.61 -7.38
CA GLY A 311 -9.06 -15.48 -7.00
C GLY A 311 -9.72 -14.28 -7.66
N GLN A 312 -9.08 -13.10 -7.64
CA GLN A 312 -9.63 -11.90 -8.27
C GLN A 312 -9.68 -11.97 -9.79
N ILE A 313 -8.63 -12.49 -10.43
CA ILE A 313 -8.63 -12.76 -11.87
C ILE A 313 -9.75 -13.75 -12.22
N ARG A 314 -9.90 -14.82 -11.43
CA ARG A 314 -10.99 -15.81 -11.60
C ARG A 314 -12.36 -15.16 -11.42
N TYR A 315 -12.52 -14.30 -10.42
CA TYR A 315 -13.76 -13.60 -10.14
C TYR A 315 -14.20 -12.75 -11.35
N ALA A 316 -13.31 -11.93 -11.91
CA ALA A 316 -13.61 -11.18 -13.11
C ALA A 316 -14.00 -12.08 -14.29
N LYS A 317 -13.29 -13.19 -14.49
CA LYS A 317 -13.59 -14.16 -15.56
C LYS A 317 -14.97 -14.82 -15.41
N VAL A 318 -15.33 -15.25 -14.19
CA VAL A 318 -16.62 -15.91 -13.91
C VAL A 318 -17.78 -14.93 -14.10
N ASN A 319 -17.58 -13.66 -13.74
CA ASN A 319 -18.58 -12.60 -13.89
C ASN A 319 -18.52 -11.89 -15.26
N GLU A 320 -17.75 -12.43 -16.22
CA GLU A 320 -17.62 -11.90 -17.59
C GLU A 320 -17.19 -10.42 -17.64
N LEU A 321 -16.36 -9.99 -16.68
CA LEU A 321 -15.81 -8.64 -16.59
C LEU A 321 -14.55 -8.52 -17.46
N GLU A 322 -14.42 -7.41 -18.18
CA GLU A 322 -13.32 -7.22 -19.13
C GLU A 322 -11.97 -6.99 -18.45
N ALA A 323 -11.97 -6.41 -17.25
CA ALA A 323 -10.80 -6.12 -16.43
C ALA A 323 -11.03 -6.58 -14.96
N TRP A 324 -9.95 -6.59 -14.18
CA TRP A 324 -9.94 -6.98 -12.76
C TRP A 324 -9.15 -5.97 -11.90
N GLY A 325 -9.12 -6.19 -10.59
CA GLY A 325 -8.49 -5.28 -9.62
C GLY A 325 -9.53 -4.58 -8.75
N PHE A 326 -10.27 -5.37 -7.97
CA PHE A 326 -11.31 -4.88 -7.06
C PHE A 326 -10.66 -4.47 -5.75
N SER A 327 -10.70 -3.18 -5.43
CA SER A 327 -10.09 -2.62 -4.23
C SER A 327 -10.70 -1.27 -3.88
N PRO A 328 -10.78 -0.89 -2.58
CA PRO A 328 -11.21 0.44 -2.18
C PRO A 328 -10.39 1.54 -2.85
N ALA A 329 -11.08 2.54 -3.38
CA ALA A 329 -10.46 3.61 -4.16
C ALA A 329 -11.41 4.82 -4.25
N GLY A 330 -10.86 5.94 -4.71
CA GLY A 330 -11.56 7.15 -5.08
C GLY A 330 -12.55 6.93 -6.22
N ILE A 331 -13.73 7.48 -6.02
CA ILE A 331 -14.76 7.65 -7.05
C ILE A 331 -15.04 9.14 -7.18
N ARG A 332 -15.83 9.56 -8.19
CA ARG A 332 -16.17 10.97 -8.41
C ARG A 332 -16.58 11.67 -7.10
N ASN A 333 -15.71 12.56 -6.62
CA ASN A 333 -15.85 13.36 -5.40
C ASN A 333 -16.11 12.57 -4.09
N ASN A 334 -15.83 11.27 -4.06
CA ASN A 334 -16.10 10.42 -2.89
C ASN A 334 -15.14 9.23 -2.85
N TYR A 335 -15.34 8.32 -1.91
CA TYR A 335 -14.57 7.09 -1.77
C TYR A 335 -15.53 5.89 -1.81
N GLY A 336 -15.07 4.76 -2.35
CA GLY A 336 -15.84 3.53 -2.43
C GLY A 336 -15.02 2.32 -2.03
N GLU A 337 -15.67 1.38 -1.33
CA GLU A 337 -15.08 0.08 -0.97
C GLU A 337 -15.50 -0.96 -2.01
N PHE A 338 -14.52 -1.62 -2.62
CA PHE A 338 -14.73 -2.61 -3.66
C PHE A 338 -13.88 -3.85 -3.38
N GLY A 339 -14.41 -5.03 -3.69
CA GLY A 339 -13.69 -6.29 -3.52
C GLY A 339 -14.24 -7.35 -4.46
N ALA A 340 -13.54 -8.48 -4.57
CA ALA A 340 -14.15 -9.71 -5.05
C ALA A 340 -14.86 -10.34 -3.83
N PRO A 341 -16.18 -10.21 -3.68
CA PRO A 341 -16.87 -10.47 -2.42
C PRO A 341 -16.65 -11.89 -1.92
N VAL A 342 -16.53 -12.83 -2.87
CA VAL A 342 -16.27 -14.25 -2.60
C VAL A 342 -14.95 -14.50 -1.88
N LEU A 343 -13.99 -13.58 -1.91
CA LEU A 343 -12.69 -13.68 -1.23
C LEU A 343 -12.65 -13.01 0.15
N GLY A 344 -13.75 -12.35 0.53
CA GLY A 344 -13.91 -11.68 1.81
C GLY A 344 -14.69 -12.53 2.82
N ALA A 345 -14.41 -12.35 4.11
CA ALA A 345 -15.20 -12.91 5.19
C ALA A 345 -16.57 -12.23 5.26
N GLU A 346 -16.64 -10.91 5.17
CA GLU A 346 -17.89 -10.16 4.98
C GLU A 346 -18.18 -10.02 3.48
N GLY A 347 -17.17 -9.58 2.71
CA GLY A 347 -17.26 -9.32 1.27
C GLY A 347 -17.88 -7.96 0.95
N TYR A 348 -17.09 -7.06 0.37
CA TYR A 348 -17.58 -5.78 -0.13
C TYR A 348 -18.52 -5.98 -1.32
N GLU A 349 -19.40 -5.01 -1.54
CA GLU A 349 -20.36 -5.09 -2.64
C GLU A 349 -19.65 -5.06 -4.00
N ASP A 350 -20.01 -6.00 -4.89
CA ASP A 350 -19.52 -5.95 -6.27
C ASP A 350 -20.31 -4.92 -7.08
N LYS A 351 -19.62 -3.85 -7.47
CA LYS A 351 -20.15 -2.78 -8.32
C LYS A 351 -19.50 -2.76 -9.70
N ALA A 352 -18.79 -3.82 -10.09
CA ALA A 352 -17.97 -3.88 -11.30
C ALA A 352 -17.01 -2.68 -11.43
N THR A 353 -16.61 -2.08 -10.32
CA THR A 353 -15.64 -0.98 -10.26
C THR A 353 -14.29 -1.57 -9.92
N VAL A 354 -13.30 -1.27 -10.76
CA VAL A 354 -11.93 -1.74 -10.63
C VAL A 354 -10.98 -0.56 -10.61
N THR A 355 -9.82 -0.76 -9.97
CA THR A 355 -8.79 0.25 -9.81
C THR A 355 -7.43 -0.26 -10.31
N PRO A 356 -6.66 0.57 -11.04
CA PRO A 356 -5.32 0.19 -11.50
C PRO A 356 -4.34 -0.16 -10.38
N HIS A 357 -4.37 0.52 -9.22
CA HIS A 357 -3.41 0.26 -8.12
C HIS A 357 -3.48 -1.20 -7.65
N ALA A 358 -4.67 -1.80 -7.68
CA ALA A 358 -4.91 -3.19 -7.31
C ALA A 358 -4.20 -4.17 -8.25
N SER A 359 -4.06 -3.81 -9.54
CA SER A 359 -3.27 -4.59 -10.49
C SER A 359 -1.78 -4.42 -10.23
N PHE A 360 -1.31 -3.22 -9.89
CA PHE A 360 0.09 -3.00 -9.55
C PHE A 360 0.53 -3.81 -8.31
N LEU A 361 -0.31 -3.88 -7.27
CA LEU A 361 -0.05 -4.72 -6.08
C LEU A 361 0.15 -6.22 -6.42
N ALA A 362 -0.37 -6.69 -7.55
CA ALA A 362 -0.27 -8.07 -7.99
C ALA A 362 0.95 -8.38 -8.88
N LEU A 363 1.81 -7.39 -9.17
CA LEU A 363 2.93 -7.51 -10.14
C LEU A 363 3.85 -8.70 -9.86
N GLU A 364 4.19 -8.97 -8.61
CA GLU A 364 5.09 -10.07 -8.24
C GLU A 364 4.44 -11.46 -8.34
N HIS A 365 3.12 -11.52 -8.48
CA HIS A 365 2.34 -12.76 -8.50
C HIS A 365 1.82 -13.13 -9.90
N ALA A 366 1.50 -12.13 -10.73
CA ALA A 366 0.90 -12.31 -12.04
C ALA A 366 1.33 -11.20 -13.03
N PRO A 367 2.64 -11.02 -13.31
CA PRO A 367 3.14 -9.85 -14.06
C PRO A 367 2.56 -9.73 -15.47
N GLU A 368 2.41 -10.86 -16.18
CA GLU A 368 1.84 -10.86 -17.53
C GLU A 368 0.35 -10.51 -17.52
N GLU A 369 -0.42 -11.05 -16.57
CA GLU A 369 -1.83 -10.72 -16.40
C GLU A 369 -2.04 -9.26 -15.98
N VAL A 370 -1.13 -8.72 -15.15
CA VAL A 370 -1.12 -7.30 -14.79
C VAL A 370 -0.86 -6.45 -16.03
N TYR A 371 0.18 -6.75 -16.81
CA TYR A 371 0.51 -6.00 -18.02
C TYR A 371 -0.66 -5.96 -19.01
N GLU A 372 -1.31 -7.09 -19.25
CA GLU A 372 -2.49 -7.14 -20.11
C GLU A 372 -3.69 -6.39 -19.51
N ASN A 373 -3.84 -6.36 -18.18
CA ASN A 373 -4.90 -5.59 -17.53
C ASN A 373 -4.64 -4.07 -17.59
N LEU A 374 -3.38 -3.64 -17.46
CA LEU A 374 -2.94 -2.25 -17.59
C LEU A 374 -3.22 -1.67 -18.98
N LYS A 375 -3.08 -2.48 -20.04
CA LYS A 375 -3.50 -2.11 -21.41
C LYS A 375 -5.01 -1.89 -21.49
N LYS A 376 -5.81 -2.74 -20.86
CA LYS A 376 -7.27 -2.58 -20.81
C LYS A 376 -7.66 -1.31 -20.07
N PHE A 377 -7.01 -0.98 -18.95
CA PHE A 377 -7.25 0.30 -18.27
C PHE A 377 -6.98 1.51 -19.18
N LYS A 378 -5.90 1.48 -19.98
CA LYS A 378 -5.64 2.50 -21.00
C LYS A 378 -6.76 2.56 -22.05
N ASP A 379 -7.20 1.41 -22.57
CA ASP A 379 -8.31 1.32 -23.54
C ASP A 379 -9.65 1.81 -22.95
N LEU A 380 -9.83 1.65 -21.65
CA LEU A 380 -11.00 2.13 -20.89
C LEU A 380 -10.94 3.63 -20.55
N GLY A 381 -9.83 4.31 -20.87
CA GLY A 381 -9.64 5.73 -20.58
C GLY A 381 -9.17 6.04 -19.16
N ALA A 382 -8.78 5.03 -18.37
CA ALA A 382 -8.30 5.20 -16.99
C ALA A 382 -6.79 5.54 -16.91
N TYR A 383 -6.25 6.21 -17.93
CA TYR A 383 -4.83 6.63 -17.97
C TYR A 383 -4.74 8.09 -18.41
N GLY A 384 -4.32 8.95 -17.48
CA GLY A 384 -4.09 10.36 -17.68
C GLY A 384 -2.70 10.70 -18.22
N ASP A 385 -2.59 11.90 -18.76
CA ASP A 385 -1.38 12.38 -19.42
C ASP A 385 -0.27 12.75 -18.42
N ASP A 386 -0.64 13.32 -17.27
CA ASP A 386 0.32 13.91 -16.33
C ASP A 386 0.79 12.92 -15.26
N TYR A 387 -0.15 12.23 -14.60
CA TYR A 387 0.13 11.42 -13.40
C TYR A 387 -0.10 9.91 -13.56
N GLY A 388 -0.36 9.45 -14.79
CA GLY A 388 -0.51 8.02 -15.07
C GLY A 388 -1.94 7.55 -14.82
N TYR A 389 -2.13 6.46 -14.08
CA TYR A 389 -3.45 5.83 -13.96
C TYR A 389 -4.38 6.59 -13.01
N PHE A 390 -5.59 6.89 -13.48
CA PHE A 390 -6.69 7.40 -12.67
C PHE A 390 -7.21 6.32 -11.70
N ASP A 391 -7.86 6.75 -10.63
CA ASP A 391 -8.17 5.89 -9.50
C ASP A 391 -9.11 4.72 -9.82
N THR A 392 -10.20 4.94 -10.56
CA THR A 392 -11.18 3.88 -10.84
C THR A 392 -11.82 3.97 -12.22
N VAL A 393 -12.28 2.82 -12.70
CA VAL A 393 -13.25 2.71 -13.79
C VAL A 393 -14.34 1.69 -13.44
N ASN A 394 -15.59 2.06 -13.71
CA ASN A 394 -16.72 1.14 -13.64
C ASN A 394 -16.93 0.44 -15.00
N LEU A 395 -16.82 -0.88 -15.04
CA LEU A 395 -16.83 -1.67 -16.27
C LEU A 395 -18.21 -1.74 -16.95
N GLN A 396 -19.28 -1.47 -16.19
CA GLN A 396 -20.65 -1.45 -16.70
C GLN A 396 -21.03 -0.07 -17.23
N THR A 397 -20.81 0.98 -16.44
CA THR A 397 -21.20 2.35 -16.82
C THR A 397 -20.16 3.04 -17.68
N ARG A 398 -18.92 2.53 -17.71
CA ARG A 398 -17.73 3.14 -18.33
C ARG A 398 -17.35 4.47 -17.71
N GLU A 399 -17.83 4.75 -16.50
CA GLU A 399 -17.44 5.93 -15.73
C GLU A 399 -16.02 5.75 -15.20
N VAL A 400 -15.15 6.70 -15.53
CA VAL A 400 -13.80 6.83 -14.98
C VAL A 400 -13.85 7.94 -13.94
N ALA A 401 -13.29 7.70 -12.75
CA ALA A 401 -13.05 8.75 -11.77
C ALA A 401 -11.70 9.40 -12.08
N HIS A 402 -11.71 10.61 -12.64
CA HIS A 402 -10.52 11.38 -12.97
C HIS A 402 -9.94 12.00 -11.70
N THR A 403 -9.55 11.15 -10.78
CA THR A 403 -9.01 11.48 -9.46
C THR A 403 -7.72 10.70 -9.27
N TYR A 404 -6.80 11.26 -8.49
CA TYR A 404 -5.63 10.54 -7.98
C TYR A 404 -5.60 10.64 -6.47
N LEU A 405 -5.52 9.51 -5.78
CA LEU A 405 -5.23 9.45 -4.35
C LEU A 405 -3.73 9.33 -4.12
N SER A 406 -3.18 10.10 -3.17
CA SER A 406 -1.79 9.95 -2.73
C SER A 406 -1.50 8.54 -2.23
N LEU A 407 -2.47 7.90 -1.58
CA LEU A 407 -2.41 6.52 -1.15
C LEU A 407 -2.11 5.58 -2.34
N ASP A 408 -2.95 5.66 -3.36
CA ASP A 408 -2.92 4.79 -4.53
C ASP A 408 -1.67 5.02 -5.37
N GLN A 409 -1.28 6.28 -5.57
CA GLN A 409 -0.04 6.62 -6.29
C GLN A 409 1.20 6.06 -5.57
N GLY A 410 1.25 6.13 -4.24
CA GLY A 410 2.34 5.54 -3.47
C GLY A 410 2.41 4.01 -3.58
N MET A 411 1.25 3.34 -3.53
CA MET A 411 1.17 1.89 -3.75
C MET A 411 1.65 1.49 -5.15
N ILE A 412 1.30 2.26 -6.19
CA ILE A 412 1.78 2.03 -7.56
C ILE A 412 3.31 2.12 -7.62
N LEU A 413 3.90 3.20 -7.09
CA LEU A 413 5.36 3.39 -7.10
C LEU A 413 6.10 2.28 -6.34
N ALA A 414 5.65 1.96 -5.13
CA ALA A 414 6.29 0.95 -4.30
C ALA A 414 6.19 -0.45 -4.95
N SER A 415 5.05 -0.77 -5.57
CA SER A 415 4.85 -2.04 -6.29
C SER A 415 5.80 -2.16 -7.49
N ILE A 416 5.88 -1.12 -8.33
CA ILE A 416 6.76 -1.11 -9.50
C ILE A 416 8.23 -1.19 -9.04
N THR A 417 8.60 -0.45 -8.00
CA THR A 417 9.96 -0.44 -7.47
C THR A 417 10.35 -1.82 -6.94
N ASN A 418 9.51 -2.45 -6.11
CA ASN A 418 9.77 -3.81 -5.64
C ASN A 418 9.88 -4.81 -6.79
N TYR A 419 9.01 -4.72 -7.80
CA TYR A 419 9.08 -5.62 -8.96
C TYR A 419 10.38 -5.44 -9.76
N LEU A 420 10.80 -4.21 -10.04
CA LEU A 420 11.98 -3.91 -10.87
C LEU A 420 13.30 -4.04 -10.11
N LYS A 421 13.27 -3.99 -8.78
CA LYS A 421 14.44 -3.98 -7.90
C LYS A 421 14.45 -5.14 -6.90
N ASP A 422 13.76 -6.24 -7.23
CA ASP A 422 13.77 -7.49 -6.46
C ASP A 422 13.42 -7.30 -4.96
N GLY A 423 12.37 -6.52 -4.66
CA GLY A 423 11.83 -6.35 -3.30
C GLY A 423 12.56 -5.33 -2.43
N VAL A 424 13.29 -4.38 -3.03
CA VAL A 424 14.19 -3.47 -2.32
C VAL A 424 13.55 -2.66 -1.18
N ILE A 425 12.27 -2.27 -1.30
CA ILE A 425 11.58 -1.51 -0.24
C ILE A 425 11.38 -2.38 1.00
N ARG A 426 11.01 -3.66 0.81
CA ARG A 426 10.92 -4.64 1.90
C ARG A 426 12.27 -4.87 2.55
N ASP A 427 13.34 -4.90 1.75
CA ASP A 427 14.70 -5.04 2.29
C ASP A 427 15.07 -3.90 3.22
N TYR A 428 14.70 -2.65 2.93
CA TYR A 428 14.94 -1.54 3.85
C TYR A 428 14.15 -1.69 5.14
N PHE A 429 12.87 -2.05 5.08
CA PHE A 429 12.07 -2.27 6.29
C PHE A 429 12.65 -3.38 7.18
N HIS A 430 13.05 -4.51 6.58
CA HIS A 430 13.60 -5.67 7.28
C HIS A 430 15.08 -5.56 7.69
N GLN A 431 15.80 -4.52 7.23
CA GLN A 431 17.12 -4.19 7.77
C GLN A 431 17.03 -3.61 9.18
N ASP A 432 15.91 -2.96 9.51
CA ASP A 432 15.64 -2.42 10.83
C ASP A 432 15.33 -3.55 11.84
N PRO A 433 15.82 -3.47 13.10
CA PRO A 433 15.46 -4.44 14.13
C PRO A 433 13.95 -4.62 14.34
N ILE A 434 13.14 -3.57 14.18
CA ILE A 434 11.68 -3.64 14.29
C ILE A 434 11.10 -4.52 13.19
N GLY A 435 11.50 -4.32 11.93
CA GLY A 435 11.06 -5.17 10.82
C GLY A 435 11.63 -6.59 10.90
N LYS A 436 12.83 -6.76 11.44
CA LYS A 436 13.54 -8.05 11.46
C LYS A 436 13.09 -9.02 12.56
N LYS A 437 12.87 -8.54 13.78
CA LYS A 437 12.59 -9.44 14.94
C LYS A 437 11.41 -10.41 14.70
N PRO A 438 10.28 -9.99 14.09
CA PRO A 438 9.13 -10.87 13.91
C PRO A 438 9.19 -11.72 12.63
N GLU A 439 10.31 -11.74 11.89
CA GLU A 439 10.47 -12.54 10.65
C GLU A 439 10.11 -14.02 10.85
N HIS A 440 10.49 -14.60 11.99
CA HIS A 440 10.20 -15.98 12.32
C HIS A 440 8.69 -16.29 12.33
N LEU A 441 7.83 -15.32 12.64
CA LEU A 441 6.37 -15.48 12.61
C LEU A 441 5.88 -15.76 11.19
N LEU A 442 6.48 -15.10 10.18
CA LEU A 442 6.17 -15.33 8.77
C LEU A 442 6.66 -16.72 8.34
N GLU A 443 7.87 -17.11 8.76
CA GLU A 443 8.50 -18.38 8.37
C GLU A 443 7.73 -19.61 8.87
N VAL A 444 7.22 -19.57 10.10
CA VAL A 444 6.52 -20.71 10.72
C VAL A 444 5.03 -20.75 10.37
N GLU A 445 4.47 -19.63 9.89
CA GLU A 445 3.09 -19.57 9.44
C GLU A 445 2.82 -20.58 8.31
N ASP A 446 1.74 -21.32 8.45
CA ASP A 446 1.24 -22.21 7.42
C ASP A 446 -0.27 -22.06 7.40
N PHE A 447 -0.85 -21.75 6.25
CA PHE A 447 -2.29 -21.59 6.14
C PHE A 447 -3.00 -22.91 5.80
N GLY A 448 -2.27 -24.00 5.52
CA GLY A 448 -2.87 -25.28 5.16
C GLY A 448 -3.58 -25.27 3.80
N ILE A 449 -3.21 -24.32 2.93
CA ILE A 449 -3.86 -24.07 1.63
C ILE A 449 -3.09 -24.65 0.43
N LYS A 450 -2.07 -25.48 0.67
CA LYS A 450 -1.36 -26.21 -0.39
C LYS A 450 -2.27 -27.27 -1.03
N ASP A 451 -2.06 -27.49 -2.33
CA ASP A 451 -2.79 -28.48 -3.14
C ASP A 451 -2.63 -29.93 -2.64
#